data_AF-A0A417USX9-F1
#
_entry.id   AF-A0A417USX9-F1
#
_cell.length_a   1.000
_cell.length_b   1.000
_cell.length_c   1.000
_cell.angle_alpha   90.00
_cell.angle_beta   90.00
_cell.angle_gamma   90.00
#
_symmetry.space_group_name_H-M   'P 1'
#
loop_
_entity.id
_entity.type
_entity.pdbx_description
1 polymer ?
#
loop_
_entity_poly.entity_id
_entity_poly.type
_entity_poly.pdbx_seq_one_letter_code
_entity_poly.pdbx_strand_id
1 'polypeptide(L)'
;MGKLDKEQEARMAGMRYALGIAKEKGVDGLQKELQMRGALGIGLLIDNDKLKKAYEILAETIYQNTMTVVLATLAHDTGFGEKRLRRFKEAYDKNTLWNFELDGYAEHYVTYVDMAMELKTKYNIDMNVEMLASNQDITFDKDRRVLPNVIKLLEHENQHEAADVLREHLHEAVAVW
;
A
#
# COMPACT_ATOMS: atom_id res chain seq x y z
N MET A 1 -35.82 -8.57 30.41
CA MET A 1 -34.69 -9.46 30.04
C MET A 1 -34.10 -9.20 28.64
N GLY A 2 -34.55 -8.23 27.82
CA GLY A 2 -34.22 -8.25 26.38
C GLY A 2 -33.07 -7.38 25.84
N LYS A 3 -32.51 -6.41 26.59
CA LYS A 3 -31.44 -5.50 26.11
C LYS A 3 -30.08 -5.75 26.76
N LEU A 4 -30.03 -5.86 28.09
CA LEU A 4 -28.82 -6.17 28.85
C LEU A 4 -28.19 -7.50 28.44
N ASP A 5 -29.04 -8.50 28.13
CA ASP A 5 -28.61 -9.84 27.73
C ASP A 5 -27.93 -9.83 26.35
N LYS A 6 -28.55 -9.16 25.36
CA LYS A 6 -27.98 -8.96 24.02
C LYS A 6 -26.66 -8.18 24.05
N GLU A 7 -26.57 -7.19 24.93
CA GLU A 7 -25.34 -6.41 25.09
C GLU A 7 -24.22 -7.26 25.71
N GLN A 8 -24.53 -8.11 26.70
CA GLN A 8 -23.57 -9.07 27.25
C GLN A 8 -23.13 -10.10 26.20
N GLU A 9 -24.05 -10.65 25.41
CA GLU A 9 -23.72 -11.57 24.32
C GLU A 9 -22.78 -10.92 23.28
N ALA A 10 -23.05 -9.67 22.90
CA ALA A 10 -22.22 -8.92 21.97
C ALA A 10 -20.81 -8.67 22.52
N ARG A 11 -20.69 -8.30 23.80
CA ARG A 11 -19.38 -8.14 24.48
C ARG A 11 -18.62 -9.45 24.53
N MET A 12 -19.29 -10.56 24.85
CA MET A 12 -18.68 -11.89 24.87
C MET A 12 -18.24 -12.35 23.47
N ALA A 13 -19.01 -12.08 22.42
CA ALA A 13 -18.62 -12.35 21.04
C ALA A 13 -17.36 -11.56 20.65
N GLY A 14 -17.29 -10.28 21.03
CA GLY A 14 -16.10 -9.46 20.84
C GLY A 14 -14.86 -10.02 21.54
N MET A 15 -14.99 -10.46 22.80
CA MET A 15 -13.90 -11.09 23.55
C MET A 15 -13.42 -12.38 22.90
N ARG A 16 -14.34 -13.24 22.41
CA ARG A 16 -13.98 -14.49 21.71
C ARG A 16 -13.24 -14.22 20.41
N TYR A 17 -13.69 -13.23 19.64
CA TYR A 17 -13.03 -12.82 18.40
C TYR A 17 -11.61 -12.30 18.65
N ALA A 18 -11.46 -11.38 19.62
CA ALA A 18 -10.15 -10.85 20.01
C ALA A 18 -9.20 -11.95 20.50
N LEU A 19 -9.70 -12.89 21.29
CA LEU A 19 -8.93 -14.04 21.75
C LEU A 19 -8.47 -14.94 20.59
N GLY A 20 -9.32 -15.13 19.57
CA GLY A 20 -8.97 -15.88 18.36
C GLY A 20 -7.77 -15.27 17.63
N ILE A 21 -7.83 -13.95 17.36
CA ILE A 21 -6.73 -13.24 16.71
C ILE A 21 -5.47 -13.26 17.56
N ALA A 22 -5.57 -13.01 18.86
CA ALA A 22 -4.41 -13.02 19.74
C ALA A 22 -3.71 -14.39 19.76
N LYS A 23 -4.47 -15.49 19.65
CA LYS A 23 -3.92 -16.85 19.55
C LYS A 23 -3.24 -17.12 18.20
N GLU A 24 -3.79 -16.60 17.11
CA GLU A 24 -3.30 -16.87 15.75
C GLU A 24 -2.14 -15.94 15.34
N LYS A 25 -2.26 -14.65 15.63
CA LYS A 25 -1.40 -13.58 15.13
C LYS A 25 -0.70 -12.78 16.24
N GLY A 26 -0.87 -13.18 17.49
CA GLY A 26 -0.31 -12.48 18.65
C GLY A 26 -1.03 -11.16 18.98
N VAL A 27 -0.54 -10.48 20.01
CA VAL A 27 -1.08 -9.19 20.48
C VAL A 27 -0.90 -8.11 19.41
N ASP A 28 0.23 -8.09 18.71
CA ASP A 28 0.49 -7.13 17.63
C ASP A 28 -0.49 -7.32 16.46
N GLY A 29 -0.82 -8.57 16.12
CA GLY A 29 -1.85 -8.89 15.14
C GLY A 29 -3.24 -8.37 15.55
N LEU A 30 -3.59 -8.49 16.83
CA LEU A 30 -4.83 -7.92 17.36
C LEU A 30 -4.83 -6.39 17.33
N GLN A 31 -3.69 -5.75 17.62
CA GLN A 31 -3.56 -4.30 17.55
C GLN A 31 -3.75 -3.78 16.10
N LYS A 32 -3.13 -4.45 15.12
CA LYS A 32 -3.31 -4.13 13.70
C LYS A 32 -4.77 -4.31 13.26
N GLU A 33 -5.44 -5.38 13.70
CA GLU A 33 -6.87 -5.59 13.40
C GLU A 33 -7.76 -4.47 13.99
N LEU A 34 -7.53 -4.08 15.25
CA LEU A 34 -8.28 -3.01 15.91
C LEU A 34 -8.09 -1.66 15.20
N GLN A 35 -6.86 -1.34 14.80
CA GLN A 35 -6.56 -0.13 14.02
C GLN A 35 -7.27 -0.14 12.66
N MET A 36 -7.16 -1.24 11.91
CA MET A 36 -7.80 -1.39 10.60
C MET A 36 -9.32 -1.27 10.71
N ARG A 37 -9.97 -2.03 11.60
CA ARG A 37 -11.42 -2.01 11.76
C ARG A 37 -11.93 -0.67 12.29
N GLY A 38 -11.18 -0.04 13.19
CA GLY A 38 -11.48 1.30 13.71
C GLY A 38 -11.42 2.36 12.62
N ALA A 39 -10.35 2.37 11.81
CA ALA A 39 -10.19 3.31 10.70
C ALA A 39 -11.28 3.15 9.63
N LEU A 40 -11.70 1.91 9.35
CA LEU A 40 -12.70 1.60 8.33
C LEU A 40 -14.15 1.61 8.85
N GLY A 41 -14.36 1.78 10.16
CA GLY A 41 -15.69 1.71 10.79
C GLY A 41 -16.37 0.34 10.65
N ILE A 42 -15.59 -0.73 10.54
CA ILE A 42 -16.11 -2.08 10.25
C ILE A 42 -16.42 -2.83 11.55
N GLY A 43 -17.68 -3.25 11.70
CA GLY A 43 -18.11 -4.12 12.79
C GLY A 43 -17.60 -5.57 12.67
N LEU A 44 -17.60 -6.28 13.80
CA LEU A 44 -17.15 -7.68 13.90
C LEU A 44 -18.00 -8.69 13.11
N LEU A 45 -19.18 -8.27 12.64
CA LEU A 45 -20.07 -9.09 11.81
C LEU A 45 -19.52 -9.31 10.39
N ILE A 46 -18.57 -8.47 9.96
CA ILE A 46 -17.90 -8.63 8.68
C ILE A 46 -16.63 -9.42 8.90
N ASP A 47 -16.69 -10.67 8.46
CA ASP A 47 -15.55 -11.59 8.41
C ASP A 47 -14.44 -11.08 7.46
N ASN A 48 -13.20 -11.44 7.77
CA ASN A 48 -12.02 -10.98 7.03
C ASN A 48 -12.00 -11.43 5.56
N ASP A 49 -12.56 -12.59 5.21
CA ASP A 49 -12.65 -13.01 3.81
C ASP A 49 -13.65 -12.15 3.04
N LYS A 50 -14.75 -11.74 3.69
CA LYS A 50 -15.71 -10.80 3.09
C LYS A 50 -15.10 -9.43 2.90
N LEU A 51 -14.29 -8.97 3.85
CA LEU A 51 -13.55 -7.70 3.72
C LEU A 51 -12.53 -7.77 2.59
N LYS A 52 -11.76 -8.86 2.51
CA LYS A 52 -10.81 -9.07 1.43
C LYS A 52 -11.50 -9.07 0.06
N LYS A 53 -12.60 -9.80 -0.10
CA LYS A 53 -13.38 -9.79 -1.34
C LYS A 53 -13.94 -8.41 -1.67
N ALA A 54 -14.45 -7.68 -0.67
CA ALA A 54 -14.93 -6.32 -0.89
C ALA A 54 -13.79 -5.38 -1.34
N TYR A 55 -12.60 -5.52 -0.76
CA TYR A 55 -11.41 -4.80 -1.17
C TYR A 55 -11.00 -5.15 -2.61
N GLU A 56 -10.96 -6.44 -2.97
CA GLU A 56 -10.64 -6.89 -4.34
C GLU A 56 -11.63 -6.30 -5.36
N ILE A 57 -12.93 -6.38 -5.07
CA ILE A 57 -13.98 -5.79 -5.94
C ILE A 57 -13.80 -4.28 -6.05
N LEU A 58 -13.52 -3.60 -4.94
CA LEU A 58 -13.32 -2.15 -4.93
C LEU A 58 -12.10 -1.76 -5.77
N ALA A 59 -10.97 -2.45 -5.57
CA ALA A 59 -9.73 -2.19 -6.30
C ALA A 59 -9.91 -2.45 -7.81
N GLU A 60 -10.55 -3.57 -8.19
CA GLU A 60 -10.85 -3.88 -9.58
C GLU A 60 -11.78 -2.82 -10.20
N THR A 61 -12.82 -2.42 -9.47
CA THR A 61 -13.78 -1.40 -9.94
C THR A 61 -13.10 -0.04 -10.14
N ILE A 62 -12.27 0.40 -9.19
CA ILE A 62 -11.52 1.66 -9.30
C ILE A 62 -10.60 1.61 -10.50
N TYR A 63 -9.84 0.52 -10.68
CA TYR A 63 -8.95 0.36 -11.82
C TYR A 63 -9.72 0.40 -13.16
N GLN A 64 -10.79 -0.39 -13.29
CA GLN A 64 -11.56 -0.48 -14.54
C GLN A 64 -12.22 0.85 -14.91
N ASN A 65 -12.84 1.53 -13.93
CA ASN A 65 -13.49 2.81 -14.16
C ASN A 65 -12.46 3.90 -14.53
N THR A 66 -11.36 3.97 -13.77
CA THR A 66 -10.30 4.96 -14.03
C THR A 66 -9.67 4.75 -15.40
N MET A 67 -9.29 3.50 -15.72
CA MET A 67 -8.66 3.18 -17.01
C MET A 67 -9.61 3.46 -18.19
N THR A 68 -10.90 3.16 -18.02
CA THR A 68 -11.92 3.43 -19.04
C THR A 68 -12.03 4.93 -19.32
N VAL A 69 -12.11 5.76 -18.28
CA VAL A 69 -12.18 7.23 -18.44
C VAL A 69 -10.89 7.75 -19.07
N VAL A 70 -9.72 7.33 -18.59
CA VAL A 70 -8.42 7.78 -19.13
C VAL A 70 -8.28 7.42 -20.62
N LEU A 71 -8.60 6.18 -21.02
CA LEU A 71 -8.51 5.77 -22.41
C LEU A 71 -9.52 6.49 -23.29
N ALA A 72 -10.74 6.73 -22.80
CA ALA A 72 -11.76 7.49 -23.53
C ALA A 72 -11.34 8.96 -23.72
N THR A 73 -10.80 9.60 -22.68
CA THR A 73 -10.25 10.97 -22.76
C THR A 73 -9.08 11.05 -23.73
N LEU A 74 -8.15 10.08 -23.69
CA LEU A 74 -7.05 10.02 -24.67
C LEU A 74 -7.58 9.83 -26.11
N ALA A 75 -8.61 9.01 -26.30
CA ALA A 75 -9.18 8.79 -27.62
C ALA A 75 -9.88 10.04 -28.17
N HIS A 76 -10.77 10.65 -27.37
CA HIS A 76 -11.64 11.73 -27.82
C HIS A 76 -10.99 13.11 -27.78
N ASP A 77 -10.23 13.40 -26.71
CA ASP A 77 -9.75 14.77 -26.44
C ASP A 77 -8.28 14.98 -26.84
N THR A 78 -7.49 13.91 -26.97
CA THR A 78 -6.08 13.99 -27.40
C THR A 78 -5.79 13.30 -28.74
N GLY A 79 -6.78 12.63 -29.32
CA GLY A 79 -6.72 12.02 -30.65
C GLY A 79 -5.91 10.72 -30.73
N PHE A 80 -5.75 10.00 -29.61
CA PHE A 80 -5.05 8.72 -29.61
C PHE A 80 -5.88 7.65 -30.32
N GLY A 81 -5.34 7.11 -31.42
CA GLY A 81 -5.89 5.91 -32.06
C GLY A 81 -5.49 4.62 -31.32
N GLU A 82 -6.11 3.51 -31.71
CA GLU A 82 -5.99 2.19 -31.06
C GLU A 82 -4.56 1.80 -30.65
N LYS A 83 -3.58 1.92 -31.57
CA LYS A 83 -2.19 1.55 -31.28
C LYS A 83 -1.60 2.33 -30.10
N ARG A 84 -1.90 3.62 -29.99
CA ARG A 84 -1.41 4.46 -28.89
C ARG A 84 -2.15 4.14 -27.59
N LEU A 85 -3.45 3.88 -27.65
CA LEU A 85 -4.26 3.48 -26.49
C LEU A 85 -3.77 2.15 -25.90
N ARG A 86 -3.51 1.14 -26.74
CA ARG A 86 -2.95 -0.15 -26.28
C ARG A 86 -1.59 0.02 -25.61
N ARG A 87 -0.68 0.76 -26.25
CA ARG A 87 0.64 1.06 -25.69
C ARG A 87 0.55 1.80 -24.36
N PHE A 88 -0.38 2.77 -24.24
CA PHE A 88 -0.60 3.46 -22.97
C PHE A 88 -1.08 2.50 -21.89
N LYS A 89 -2.08 1.66 -22.18
CA LYS A 89 -2.61 0.68 -21.22
C LYS A 89 -1.53 -0.30 -20.75
N GLU A 90 -0.75 -0.86 -21.68
CA GLU A 90 0.35 -1.77 -21.37
C GLU A 90 1.41 -1.10 -20.47
N ALA A 91 1.76 0.16 -20.76
CA ALA A 91 2.70 0.91 -19.94
C ALA A 91 2.12 1.22 -18.55
N TYR A 92 0.84 1.57 -18.45
CA TYR A 92 0.17 1.81 -17.17
C TYR A 92 0.15 0.55 -16.31
N ASP A 93 -0.23 -0.59 -16.89
CA ASP A 93 -0.31 -1.87 -16.17
C ASP A 93 1.07 -2.28 -15.65
N LYS A 94 2.09 -2.17 -16.50
CA LYS A 94 3.48 -2.43 -16.12
C LYS A 94 3.96 -1.52 -14.98
N ASN A 95 3.74 -0.21 -15.10
CA ASN A 95 4.17 0.74 -14.07
C ASN A 95 3.40 0.56 -12.75
N THR A 96 2.14 0.12 -12.83
CA THR A 96 1.36 -0.25 -11.64
C THR A 96 1.97 -1.48 -10.97
N LEU A 97 2.32 -2.52 -11.73
CA LEU A 97 2.98 -3.71 -11.19
C LEU A 97 4.34 -3.39 -10.54
N TRP A 98 5.14 -2.53 -11.16
CA TRP A 98 6.42 -2.09 -10.58
C TRP A 98 6.29 -1.35 -9.23
N ASN A 99 5.13 -0.76 -8.94
CA ASN A 99 4.87 -0.21 -7.60
C ASN A 99 4.65 -1.29 -6.53
N PHE A 100 4.31 -2.52 -6.92
CA PHE A 100 4.03 -3.63 -5.98
C PHE A 100 5.11 -4.71 -5.99
N GLU A 101 5.84 -4.85 -7.09
CA GLU A 101 6.96 -5.76 -7.20
C GLU A 101 8.18 -5.22 -6.44
N LEU A 102 8.91 -6.17 -5.84
CA LEU A 102 10.15 -5.88 -5.12
C LEU A 102 11.34 -6.33 -5.96
N ASP A 103 12.42 -5.57 -5.89
CA ASP A 103 13.70 -5.90 -6.48
C ASP A 103 14.47 -6.95 -5.66
N GLY A 104 15.70 -7.24 -6.07
CA GLY A 104 16.57 -8.20 -5.39
C GLY A 104 16.95 -7.82 -3.94
N TYR A 105 16.67 -6.58 -3.53
CA TYR A 105 16.95 -6.02 -2.21
C TYR A 105 15.68 -5.87 -1.36
N ALA A 106 14.54 -6.37 -1.86
CA ALA A 106 13.21 -6.21 -1.27
C ALA A 106 12.73 -4.75 -1.19
N GLU A 107 13.18 -3.90 -2.14
CA GLU A 107 12.69 -2.53 -2.33
C GLU A 107 11.80 -2.42 -3.57
N HIS A 108 10.92 -1.43 -3.61
CA HIS A 108 10.04 -1.22 -4.76
C HIS A 108 10.82 -0.63 -5.94
N TYR A 109 10.54 -1.10 -7.17
CA TYR A 109 11.20 -0.59 -8.38
C TYR A 109 10.92 0.89 -8.63
N VAL A 110 9.74 1.36 -8.23
CA VAL A 110 9.31 2.76 -8.31
C VAL A 110 8.19 2.97 -7.28
N THR A 111 8.12 4.17 -6.71
CA THR A 111 7.02 4.56 -5.83
C THR A 111 6.09 5.59 -6.49
N TYR A 112 4.86 5.73 -5.98
CA TYR A 112 3.97 6.80 -6.42
C TYR A 112 4.56 8.19 -6.11
N VAL A 113 5.33 8.32 -5.03
CA VAL A 113 6.07 9.54 -4.71
C VAL A 113 7.13 9.83 -5.78
N ASP A 114 7.92 8.84 -6.23
CA ASP A 114 8.91 9.01 -7.30
C ASP A 114 8.25 9.50 -8.60
N MET A 115 7.13 8.87 -8.99
CA MET A 115 6.38 9.27 -10.17
C MET A 115 5.85 10.70 -10.05
N ALA A 116 5.31 11.09 -8.88
CA ALA A 116 4.83 12.43 -8.63
C ALA A 116 5.96 13.47 -8.71
N MET A 117 7.12 13.17 -8.12
CA MET A 117 8.29 14.06 -8.18
C MET A 117 8.83 14.20 -9.60
N GLU A 118 8.83 13.13 -10.39
CA GLU A 118 9.19 13.18 -11.81
C GLU A 118 8.21 14.07 -12.59
N LEU A 119 6.90 13.90 -12.38
CA LEU A 119 5.86 14.71 -13.01
C LEU A 119 6.01 16.19 -12.68
N LYS A 120 6.32 16.52 -11.42
CA LYS A 120 6.59 17.89 -10.99
C LYS A 120 7.85 18.44 -11.63
N THR A 121 8.95 17.71 -11.55
CA THR A 121 10.27 18.20 -11.97
C THR A 121 10.37 18.37 -13.49
N LYS A 122 9.83 17.41 -14.26
CA LYS A 122 9.95 17.41 -15.73
C LYS A 122 8.83 18.16 -16.43
N TYR A 123 7.63 18.13 -15.88
CA TYR A 123 6.43 18.63 -16.57
C TYR A 123 5.66 19.69 -15.77
N ASN A 124 6.13 20.04 -14.57
CA ASN A 124 5.47 20.98 -13.66
C ASN A 124 4.00 20.60 -13.35
N ILE A 125 3.74 19.30 -13.22
CA ILE A 125 2.44 18.78 -12.81
C ILE A 125 2.51 18.41 -11.33
N ASP A 126 1.69 19.08 -10.51
CA ASP A 126 1.60 18.81 -9.08
C ASP A 126 0.61 17.67 -8.79
N MET A 127 1.08 16.72 -7.98
CA MET A 127 0.27 15.64 -7.41
C MET A 127 0.26 15.78 -5.88
N ASN A 128 -0.74 15.20 -5.21
CA ASN A 128 -0.82 15.22 -3.75
C ASN A 128 0.18 14.21 -3.15
N VAL A 129 1.44 14.62 -3.02
CA VAL A 129 2.55 13.78 -2.54
C VAL A 129 2.30 13.26 -1.13
N GLU A 130 1.77 14.10 -0.24
CA GLU A 130 1.47 13.71 1.15
C GLU A 130 0.48 12.55 1.21
N MET A 131 -0.61 12.64 0.43
CA MET A 131 -1.60 11.56 0.33
C MET A 131 -1.02 10.30 -0.29
N LEU A 132 -0.17 10.42 -1.33
CA LEU A 132 0.48 9.28 -1.96
C LEU A 132 1.41 8.55 -0.98
N ALA A 133 2.25 9.31 -0.26
CA ALA A 133 3.15 8.76 0.76
C ALA A 133 2.35 8.05 1.87
N SER A 134 1.28 8.67 2.37
CA SER A 134 0.43 8.07 3.40
C SER A 134 -0.23 6.76 2.94
N ASN A 135 -0.69 6.69 1.68
CA ASN A 135 -1.30 5.47 1.15
C ASN A 135 -0.27 4.36 0.99
N GLN A 136 0.94 4.70 0.52
CA GLN A 136 2.02 3.74 0.36
C GLN A 136 2.48 3.16 1.69
N ASP A 137 2.59 4.00 2.73
CA ASP A 137 2.96 3.59 4.08
C ASP A 137 2.02 2.56 4.70
N ILE A 138 0.73 2.61 4.34
CA ILE A 138 -0.27 1.62 4.77
C ILE A 138 -0.11 0.31 4.01
N THR A 139 0.26 0.37 2.74
CA THR A 139 0.34 -0.80 1.85
C THR A 139 1.69 -1.52 1.89
N PHE A 140 2.77 -0.82 2.23
CA PHE A 140 4.13 -1.36 2.20
C PHE A 140 4.47 -2.04 3.53
N ASP A 141 4.84 -3.31 3.45
CA ASP A 141 5.31 -4.07 4.61
C ASP A 141 6.73 -3.63 4.97
N LYS A 142 6.85 -2.65 5.87
CA LYS A 142 8.12 -2.10 6.33
C LYS A 142 9.03 -3.17 6.96
N ASP A 143 8.45 -4.26 7.47
CA ASP A 143 9.18 -5.37 8.07
C ASP A 143 9.85 -6.28 7.02
N ARG A 144 9.40 -6.22 5.75
CA ARG A 144 10.00 -6.97 4.62
C ARG A 144 11.21 -6.31 3.99
N ARG A 145 11.48 -5.03 4.28
CA ARG A 145 12.62 -4.33 3.71
C ARG A 145 13.92 -4.90 4.26
N VAL A 146 14.64 -5.65 3.42
CA VAL A 146 15.83 -6.38 3.86
C VAL A 146 17.03 -5.44 3.97
N LEU A 147 17.24 -4.58 2.97
CA LEU A 147 18.45 -3.75 2.90
C LEU A 147 18.56 -2.72 4.04
N PRO A 148 17.53 -1.96 4.41
CA PRO A 148 17.58 -1.07 5.58
C PRO A 148 17.87 -1.81 6.89
N ASN A 149 17.35 -3.03 7.04
CA ASN A 149 17.59 -3.86 8.23
C ASN A 149 19.04 -4.37 8.26
N VAL A 150 19.61 -4.71 7.10
CA VAL A 150 21.02 -5.08 6.97
C VAL A 150 21.94 -3.90 7.29
N ILE A 151 21.62 -2.69 6.82
CA ILE A 151 22.38 -1.46 7.15
C ILE A 151 22.39 -1.26 8.67
N LYS A 152 21.22 -1.30 9.33
CA LYS A 152 21.12 -1.15 10.80
C LYS A 152 21.97 -2.19 11.55
N LEU A 153 21.98 -3.43 11.08
CA LEU A 153 22.81 -4.49 11.65
C LEU A 153 24.30 -4.18 11.48
N LEU A 154 24.73 -3.77 10.28
CA LEU A 154 26.12 -3.42 10.01
C LEU A 154 26.59 -2.25 10.87
N GLU A 155 25.74 -1.23 11.08
CA GLU A 155 26.04 -0.13 11.98
C GLU A 155 26.19 -0.58 13.44
N HIS A 156 25.30 -1.45 13.91
CA HIS A 156 25.39 -2.04 15.25
C HIS A 156 26.70 -2.81 15.45
N GLU A 157 27.18 -3.49 14.40
CA GLU A 157 28.44 -4.23 14.40
C GLU A 157 29.68 -3.36 14.07
N ASN A 158 29.53 -2.03 14.04
CA ASN A 158 30.59 -1.05 13.69
C ASN A 158 31.20 -1.25 12.28
N GLN A 159 30.46 -1.86 11.35
CA GLN A 159 30.84 -2.07 9.95
C GLN A 159 30.40 -0.89 9.07
N HIS A 160 30.84 0.33 9.41
CA HIS A 160 30.35 1.56 8.78
C HIS A 160 30.65 1.63 7.27
N GLU A 161 31.81 1.18 6.82
CA GLU A 161 32.18 1.18 5.41
C GLU A 161 31.22 0.30 4.57
N ALA A 162 30.86 -0.88 5.08
CA ALA A 162 29.91 -1.76 4.42
C ALA A 162 28.49 -1.16 4.42
N ALA A 163 28.09 -0.51 5.51
CA ALA A 163 26.80 0.18 5.59
C ALA A 163 26.71 1.32 4.57
N ASP A 164 27.78 2.10 4.38
CA ASP A 164 27.82 3.22 3.44
C ASP A 164 27.73 2.76 1.98
N VAL A 165 28.42 1.67 1.61
CA VAL A 165 28.29 1.06 0.28
C VAL A 165 26.83 0.65 0.02
N LEU A 166 26.15 0.05 0.99
CA LEU A 166 24.76 -0.36 0.83
C LEU A 166 23.80 0.84 0.75
N ARG A 167 24.10 1.95 1.45
CA ARG A 167 23.31 3.20 1.35
C ARG A 167 23.36 3.82 -0.02
N GLU A 168 24.51 3.79 -0.69
CA GLU A 168 24.64 4.31 -2.06
C GLU A 168 23.74 3.58 -3.06
N HIS A 169 23.38 2.33 -2.74
CA HIS A 169 22.48 1.50 -3.53
C HIS A 169 21.02 1.60 -3.08
N LEU A 170 20.74 2.35 -2.01
CA LEU A 170 19.40 2.57 -1.51
C LEU A 170 18.77 3.79 -2.19
N HIS A 171 17.54 3.66 -2.67
CA HIS A 171 16.77 4.74 -3.29
C HIS A 171 16.34 5.86 -2.31
N GLU A 172 17.00 6.02 -1.15
CA GLU A 172 16.71 7.08 -0.16
C GLU A 172 17.32 8.46 -0.53
N ALA A 173 17.80 8.63 -1.76
CA ALA A 173 18.29 9.91 -2.24
C ALA A 173 17.19 10.84 -2.79
N VAL A 174 15.98 10.86 -2.22
CA VAL A 174 15.02 11.98 -2.42
C VAL A 174 14.13 12.20 -1.20
N ALA A 175 14.71 12.66 -0.09
CA ALA A 175 13.97 13.39 0.94
C ALA A 175 14.90 14.39 1.66
N VAL A 176 15.49 15.30 0.88
CA VAL A 176 15.95 16.59 1.41
C VAL A 176 15.13 17.67 0.73
N TRP A 177 13.99 18.00 1.33
CA TRP A 177 13.29 19.29 1.22
C TRP A 177 12.66 19.61 2.57
#